data_AF-A0A5D4TD04-F1
#
_entry.id   AF-A0A5D4TD04-F1
#
_cell.length_a   1.000
_cell.length_b   1.000
_cell.length_c   1.000
_cell.angle_alpha   90.00
_cell.angle_beta   90.00
_cell.angle_gamma   90.00
#
_symmetry.space_group_name_H-M   'P 1'
#
loop_
_entity.id
_entity.type
_entity.pdbx_description
1 polymer ?
#
loop_
_entity_poly.entity_id
_entity_poly.type
_entity_poly.pdbx_seq_one_letter_code
_entity_poly.pdbx_strand_id
1 'polypeptide(L)'
;MAAITNKVFPFIKNMKNYSSAIKVQKLFSDWDWAEINAVMNRYGFRLIFLTCLSPLLTIIPAYVFKLALSTSSFVGYLLTIILIIPWILIPSLFIQHITNRSKFGKISSYAFIGILFLSFILWINVVNI
;
A
#
# COMPACT_ATOMS: atom_id res chain seq x y z
N MET A 1 -43.22 25.76 6.36
CA MET A 1 -42.42 24.95 5.41
C MET A 1 -41.36 25.75 4.63
N ALA A 2 -41.60 27.00 4.23
CA ALA A 2 -40.62 27.80 3.46
C ALA A 2 -39.36 28.26 4.24
N ALA A 3 -39.43 28.40 5.57
CA ALA A 3 -38.30 28.89 6.39
C ALA A 3 -37.17 27.86 6.59
N ILE A 4 -37.48 26.56 6.51
CA ILE A 4 -36.49 25.48 6.67
C ILE A 4 -35.70 25.32 5.35
N THR A 5 -36.37 25.45 4.21
CA THR A 5 -35.78 25.31 2.88
C THR A 5 -34.69 26.36 2.62
N ASN A 6 -34.87 27.61 3.07
CA ASN A 6 -33.88 28.69 2.89
C ASN A 6 -32.61 28.54 3.75
N LYS A 7 -32.67 27.82 4.88
CA LYS A 7 -31.48 27.54 5.71
C LYS A 7 -30.66 26.35 5.21
N VAL A 8 -31.32 25.39 4.52
CA VAL A 8 -30.66 24.17 4.02
C VAL A 8 -30.06 24.37 2.63
N PHE A 9 -30.62 25.27 1.81
CA PHE A 9 -30.11 25.57 0.47
C PHE A 9 -28.63 26.01 0.39
N PRO A 10 -28.10 26.88 1.27
CA PRO A 10 -26.67 27.24 1.25
C PRO A 10 -25.75 26.07 1.66
N PHE A 11 -26.22 25.15 2.51
CA PHE A 11 -25.47 23.94 2.88
C PHE A 11 -25.38 22.95 1.71
N ILE A 12 -26.44 22.79 0.91
CA ILE A 12 -26.44 21.94 -0.29
C ILE A 12 -25.55 22.55 -1.39
N LYS A 13 -25.55 23.88 -1.54
CA LYS A 13 -24.67 24.58 -2.47
C LYS A 13 -23.19 24.44 -2.08
N ASN A 14 -22.88 24.47 -0.78
CA ASN A 14 -21.53 24.18 -0.27
C ASN A 14 -21.17 22.68 -0.33
N MET A 15 -22.16 21.77 -0.31
CA MET A 15 -21.93 20.34 -0.59
C MET A 15 -21.58 20.07 -2.06
N LYS A 16 -22.11 20.84 -3.01
CA LYS A 16 -21.66 20.76 -4.42
C LYS A 16 -20.21 21.19 -4.61
N ASN A 17 -19.65 21.95 -3.66
CA ASN A 17 -18.22 22.22 -3.54
C ASN A 17 -17.45 21.11 -2.81
N TYR A 18 -18.03 19.91 -2.60
CA TYR A 18 -17.28 18.68 -2.32
C TYR A 18 -16.45 18.29 -3.54
N SER A 19 -15.41 19.10 -3.74
CA SER A 19 -14.20 18.90 -4.51
C SER A 19 -13.54 17.55 -4.23
N SER A 20 -13.94 16.83 -3.16
CA SER A 20 -13.52 15.46 -2.90
C SER A 20 -14.11 14.45 -3.91
N ALA A 21 -15.37 14.55 -4.30
CA ALA A 21 -15.96 13.63 -5.28
C ALA A 21 -15.38 13.85 -6.69
N ILE A 22 -15.18 15.12 -7.08
CA ILE A 22 -14.57 15.49 -8.36
C ILE A 22 -13.06 15.16 -8.38
N LYS A 23 -12.33 15.33 -7.27
CA LYS A 23 -10.92 14.90 -7.16
C LYS A 23 -10.78 13.38 -7.21
N VAL A 24 -11.67 12.64 -6.56
CA VAL A 24 -11.71 11.17 -6.61
C VAL A 24 -12.02 10.70 -8.03
N GLN A 25 -13.00 11.32 -8.70
CA GLN A 25 -13.30 11.03 -10.11
C GLN A 25 -12.14 11.35 -11.04
N LYS A 26 -11.38 12.43 -10.77
CA LYS A 26 -10.14 12.76 -11.51
C LYS A 26 -9.01 11.75 -11.23
N LEU A 27 -8.89 11.27 -9.99
CA LEU A 27 -7.98 10.20 -9.59
C LEU A 27 -8.26 8.88 -10.33
N PHE A 28 -9.53 8.56 -10.54
CA PHE A 28 -9.96 7.38 -11.32
C PHE A 28 -9.89 7.60 -12.84
N SER A 29 -9.86 8.85 -13.31
CA SER A 29 -9.70 9.18 -14.73
C SER A 29 -8.25 9.07 -15.20
N ASP A 30 -7.28 9.17 -14.29
CA ASP A 30 -5.85 8.94 -14.57
C ASP A 30 -5.49 7.44 -14.53
N TRP A 31 -6.45 6.56 -14.19
CA TRP A 31 -6.25 5.13 -14.30
C TRP A 31 -6.43 4.73 -15.76
N ASP A 32 -5.34 4.29 -16.38
CA ASP A 32 -5.43 3.64 -17.68
C ASP A 32 -6.03 2.24 -17.48
N TRP A 33 -7.36 2.20 -17.42
CA TRP A 33 -8.13 0.98 -17.18
C TRP A 33 -7.83 -0.10 -18.22
N ALA A 34 -7.35 0.28 -19.41
CA ALA A 34 -6.90 -0.66 -20.42
C ALA A 34 -5.59 -1.35 -20.01
N GLU A 35 -4.59 -0.61 -19.51
CA GLU A 35 -3.35 -1.20 -18.96
C GLU A 35 -3.63 -2.03 -17.70
N ILE A 36 -4.49 -1.53 -16.79
CA ILE A 36 -4.89 -2.26 -15.58
C ILE A 36 -5.59 -3.56 -15.95
N ASN A 37 -6.54 -3.56 -16.90
CA ASN A 37 -7.20 -4.79 -17.35
C ASN A 37 -6.22 -5.73 -18.05
N ALA A 38 -5.31 -5.23 -18.87
CA ALA A 38 -4.30 -6.06 -19.53
C ALA A 38 -3.38 -6.75 -18.51
N VAL A 39 -2.97 -6.03 -17.46
CA VAL A 39 -2.18 -6.56 -16.36
C VAL A 39 -3.00 -7.48 -15.47
N MET A 40 -4.25 -7.16 -15.14
CA MET A 40 -5.12 -8.03 -14.34
C MET A 40 -5.43 -9.34 -15.07
N ASN A 41 -5.69 -9.30 -16.37
CA ASN A 41 -5.91 -10.52 -17.15
C ASN A 41 -4.64 -11.39 -17.22
N ARG A 42 -3.45 -10.78 -17.27
CA ARG A 42 -2.19 -11.51 -17.43
C ARG A 42 -1.53 -11.93 -16.12
N TYR A 43 -1.70 -11.13 -15.08
CA TYR A 43 -0.98 -11.24 -13.80
C TYR A 43 -1.86 -10.97 -12.57
N GLY A 44 -3.17 -10.74 -12.71
CA GLY A 44 -4.06 -10.33 -11.61
C GLY A 44 -4.07 -11.28 -10.42
N PHE A 45 -4.13 -12.59 -10.66
CA PHE A 45 -4.01 -13.57 -9.59
C PHE A 45 -2.65 -13.51 -8.89
N ARG A 46 -1.55 -13.41 -9.65
CA ARG A 46 -0.19 -13.28 -9.09
C ARG A 46 -0.03 -12.00 -8.28
N LEU A 47 -0.70 -10.93 -8.71
CA LEU A 47 -0.75 -9.64 -8.05
C LEU A 47 -1.40 -9.73 -6.68
N ILE A 48 -2.60 -10.30 -6.62
CA ILE A 48 -3.35 -10.47 -5.38
C ILE A 48 -2.55 -11.33 -4.42
N PHE A 49 -1.96 -12.43 -4.91
CA PHE A 49 -1.07 -13.24 -4.09
C PHE A 49 0.15 -12.44 -3.61
N LEU A 50 0.80 -11.67 -4.47
CA LEU A 50 2.02 -10.94 -4.11
C LEU A 50 1.75 -9.77 -3.16
N THR A 51 0.65 -9.03 -3.31
CA THR A 51 0.28 -7.93 -2.41
C THR A 51 -0.34 -8.42 -1.11
N CYS A 52 -1.08 -9.53 -1.11
CA CYS A 52 -1.69 -10.08 0.10
C CYS A 52 -0.77 -11.02 0.88
N LEU A 53 0.14 -11.75 0.22
CA LEU A 53 1.10 -12.63 0.90
C LEU A 53 2.38 -11.91 1.31
N SER A 54 2.80 -10.83 0.64
CA SER A 54 4.04 -10.12 1.04
C SER A 54 4.02 -9.65 2.51
N PRO A 55 2.91 -9.15 3.09
CA PRO A 55 2.87 -8.82 4.52
C PRO A 55 2.86 -10.04 5.45
N LEU A 56 2.53 -11.23 4.95
CA LEU A 56 2.67 -12.47 5.75
C LEU A 56 4.11 -12.98 5.68
N LEU A 57 4.75 -12.87 4.53
CA LEU A 57 6.12 -13.34 4.29
C LEU A 57 7.18 -12.48 5.00
N THR A 58 6.84 -11.25 5.41
CA THR A 58 7.69 -10.44 6.31
C THR A 58 7.88 -11.06 7.70
N ILE A 59 7.16 -12.13 8.05
CA ILE A 59 7.41 -12.90 9.28
C ILE A 59 8.83 -13.51 9.31
N ILE A 60 9.36 -13.92 8.16
CA ILE A 60 10.68 -14.57 8.07
C ILE A 60 11.79 -13.58 8.47
N PRO A 61 11.93 -12.40 7.82
CA PRO A 61 12.91 -11.42 8.27
C PRO A 61 12.62 -10.96 9.71
N ALA A 62 11.37 -10.87 10.16
CA ALA A 62 11.05 -10.49 11.53
C ALA A 62 11.56 -11.51 12.57
N TYR A 63 11.43 -12.81 12.27
CA TYR A 63 11.95 -13.89 13.11
C TYR A 63 13.49 -13.84 13.20
N VAL A 64 14.17 -13.66 12.06
CA VAL A 64 15.64 -13.51 12.01
C VAL A 64 16.08 -12.28 12.81
N PHE A 65 15.35 -11.17 12.73
CA PHE A 65 15.64 -9.97 13.50
C PHE A 65 15.53 -10.22 15.01
N LYS A 66 14.49 -10.94 15.44
CA LYS A 66 14.29 -11.25 16.86
C LYS A 66 15.34 -12.22 17.40
N LEU A 67 15.77 -13.19 16.60
CA LEU A 67 16.93 -14.03 16.93
C LEU A 67 18.21 -13.20 17.03
N ALA A 68 18.45 -12.28 16.11
CA ALA A 68 19.60 -11.39 16.13
C ALA A 68 19.61 -10.48 17.37
N LEU A 69 18.45 -9.99 17.80
CA LEU A 69 18.26 -9.26 19.06
C LEU A 69 18.65 -10.11 20.27
N SER A 70 18.16 -11.35 20.36
CA SER A 70 18.45 -12.25 21.48
C SER A 70 19.93 -12.63 21.58
N THR A 71 20.62 -12.75 20.44
CA THR A 71 22.02 -13.19 20.36
C THR A 71 23.01 -12.04 20.22
N SER A 72 22.54 -10.79 20.16
CA SER A 72 23.35 -9.60 19.86
C SER A 72 24.27 -9.76 18.63
N SER A 73 23.81 -10.49 17.61
CA SER A 73 24.64 -10.86 16.46
C SER A 73 24.53 -9.83 15.33
N PHE A 74 25.65 -9.17 15.02
CA PHE A 74 25.76 -8.25 13.87
C PHE A 74 25.37 -8.93 12.54
N VAL A 75 25.81 -10.18 12.34
CA VAL A 75 25.51 -10.96 11.14
C VAL A 75 24.01 -11.21 11.02
N GLY A 76 23.30 -11.44 12.13
CA GLY A 76 21.85 -11.63 12.13
C GLY A 76 21.07 -10.38 11.71
N TYR A 77 21.52 -9.19 12.13
CA TYR A 77 20.93 -7.94 11.66
C TYR A 77 21.17 -7.71 10.16
N LEU A 78 22.37 -8.03 9.68
CA LEU A 78 22.70 -7.90 8.26
C LEU A 78 21.87 -8.87 7.40
N LEU A 79 21.70 -10.11 7.86
CA LEU A 79 20.84 -11.11 7.22
C LEU A 79 19.38 -10.64 7.15
N THR A 80 18.87 -10.02 8.21
CA THR A 80 17.52 -9.44 8.25
C THR A 80 17.33 -8.40 7.13
N ILE A 81 18.29 -7.49 6.98
CA ILE A 81 18.24 -6.44 5.96
C ILE A 81 18.25 -7.05 4.56
N ILE A 82 19.11 -8.04 4.30
CA ILE A 82 19.16 -8.73 3.01
C ILE A 82 17.82 -9.41 2.72
N LEU A 83 17.20 -10.03 3.72
CA LEU A 83 15.93 -10.73 3.56
C LEU A 83 14.77 -9.76 3.34
N ILE A 84 14.72 -8.61 4.01
CA ILE A 84 13.59 -7.68 3.91
C ILE A 84 13.54 -6.91 2.59
N ILE A 85 14.70 -6.63 1.98
CA ILE A 85 14.80 -5.83 0.76
C ILE A 85 13.95 -6.42 -0.39
N PRO A 86 14.10 -7.69 -0.80
CA PRO A 86 13.28 -8.28 -1.86
C PRO A 86 11.78 -8.17 -1.59
N TRP A 87 11.35 -8.39 -0.33
CA TRP A 87 9.95 -8.34 0.06
C TRP A 87 9.33 -6.95 -0.05
N ILE A 88 10.12 -5.90 0.10
CA ILE A 88 9.67 -4.52 -0.08
C ILE A 88 9.78 -4.10 -1.56
N LEU A 89 10.91 -4.44 -2.19
CA LEU A 89 11.33 -3.88 -3.45
C LEU A 89 10.54 -4.49 -4.63
N ILE A 90 10.29 -5.80 -4.62
CA ILE A 90 9.52 -6.50 -5.67
C ILE A 90 8.09 -5.96 -5.80
N PRO A 91 7.24 -5.95 -4.74
CA PRO A 91 5.88 -5.43 -4.85
C PRO A 91 5.84 -3.94 -5.19
N SER A 92 6.77 -3.14 -4.65
CA SER A 92 6.80 -1.70 -4.93
C SER A 92 7.13 -1.38 -6.40
N LEU A 93 8.16 -2.02 -6.97
CA LEU A 93 8.47 -1.92 -8.40
C LEU A 93 7.34 -2.44 -9.27
N PHE A 94 6.66 -3.50 -8.83
CA PHE A 94 5.53 -4.06 -9.56
C PHE A 94 4.38 -3.04 -9.63
N ILE A 95 3.98 -2.42 -8.52
CA ILE A 95 2.96 -1.35 -8.51
C ILE A 95 3.35 -0.20 -9.44
N GLN A 96 4.61 0.24 -9.39
CA GLN A 96 5.11 1.32 -10.25
C GLN A 96 5.12 0.94 -11.74
N HIS A 97 5.36 -0.33 -12.06
CA HIS A 97 5.33 -0.82 -13.44
C HIS A 97 3.91 -0.79 -14.02
N ILE A 98 2.91 -1.28 -13.28
CA ILE A 98 1.51 -1.29 -13.73
C ILE A 98 0.95 0.10 -13.91
N THR A 99 1.36 1.02 -13.04
CA THR A 99 0.87 2.40 -13.05
C THR A 99 1.67 3.29 -13.99
N ASN A 100 2.53 2.69 -14.84
CA ASN A 100 3.42 3.37 -15.78
C ASN A 100 4.19 4.55 -15.14
N ARG A 101 4.63 4.34 -13.88
CA ARG A 101 5.32 5.34 -13.04
C ARG A 101 4.57 6.67 -12.87
N SER A 102 3.23 6.66 -12.98
CA SER A 102 2.39 7.83 -12.74
C SER A 102 2.60 8.41 -11.34
N LYS A 103 2.24 9.69 -11.16
CA LYS A 103 2.34 10.36 -9.84
C LYS A 103 1.58 9.58 -8.76
N PHE A 104 0.40 9.06 -9.11
CA PHE A 104 -0.39 8.21 -8.22
C PHE A 104 0.28 6.87 -7.95
N GLY A 105 0.83 6.21 -8.98
CA GLY A 105 1.57 4.96 -8.84
C GLY A 105 2.74 5.03 -7.88
N LYS A 106 3.48 6.15 -7.93
CA LYS A 106 4.54 6.44 -6.96
C LYS A 106 3.97 6.55 -5.54
N ILE A 107 2.93 7.34 -5.34
CA ILE A 107 2.26 7.49 -4.02
C ILE A 107 1.78 6.13 -3.49
N SER A 108 1.10 5.34 -4.32
CA SER A 108 0.59 4.02 -3.94
C SER A 108 1.73 3.07 -3.59
N SER A 109 2.84 3.07 -4.35
CA SER A 109 4.00 2.24 -4.03
C SER A 109 4.65 2.60 -2.70
N TYR A 110 4.77 3.91 -2.37
CA TYR A 110 5.29 4.34 -1.08
C TYR A 110 4.35 4.01 0.07
N ALA A 111 3.04 4.17 -0.13
CA ALA A 111 2.04 3.76 0.87
C ALA A 111 2.12 2.25 1.15
N PHE A 112 2.31 1.43 0.10
CA PHE A 112 2.45 -0.01 0.23
C PHE A 112 3.74 -0.41 0.97
N ILE A 113 4.87 0.26 0.68
CA ILE A 113 6.11 0.09 1.44
C ILE A 113 5.88 0.39 2.93
N GLY A 114 5.16 1.47 3.24
CA GLY A 114 4.81 1.82 4.62
C GLY A 114 4.00 0.73 5.32
N ILE A 115 3.02 0.14 4.63
CA ILE A 115 2.23 -0.99 5.16
C ILE A 115 3.11 -2.21 5.43
N LEU A 116 4.01 -2.56 4.51
CA LEU A 116 4.95 -3.67 4.71
C LEU A 116 5.88 -3.43 5.90
N PHE A 117 6.33 -2.19 6.08
CA PHE A 117 7.20 -1.83 7.20
C PHE A 117 6.45 -1.92 8.55
N LEU A 118 5.21 -1.43 8.60
CA LEU A 118 4.35 -1.59 9.78
C LEU A 118 4.07 -3.06 10.08
N SER A 119 3.79 -3.86 9.04
CA SER A 119 3.60 -5.31 9.16
C SER A 119 4.85 -6.00 9.72
N PHE A 120 6.05 -5.64 9.25
CA PHE A 120 7.30 -6.16 9.77
C PHE A 120 7.50 -5.84 11.27
N ILE A 121 7.22 -4.60 11.70
CA ILE A 121 7.28 -4.19 13.12
C ILE A 121 6.27 -4.98 13.95
N LEU A 122 5.04 -5.14 13.46
CA LEU A 122 4.02 -5.94 14.13
C LEU A 122 4.48 -7.39 14.28
N TRP A 123 5.06 -7.99 13.25
CA TRP A 123 5.58 -9.36 13.33
C TRP A 123 6.71 -9.50 14.35
N ILE A 124 7.62 -8.54 14.48
CA ILE A 124 8.66 -8.58 15.54
C ILE A 124 8.04 -8.67 16.94
N ASN A 125 6.94 -7.96 17.17
CA ASN A 125 6.24 -7.95 18.45
C ASN A 125 5.40 -9.23 18.67
N VAL A 126 4.77 -9.76 17.61
CA VAL A 126 3.88 -10.93 17.67
C VAL A 126 4.64 -12.24 17.75
N VAL A 127 5.76 -12.36 17.03
CA VAL A 127 6.60 -13.56 17.04
C VAL A 127 7.21 -13.72 18.43
N ASN A 128 6.71 -14.62 19.26
CA ASN A 128 7.35 -14.94 20.53
C ASN A 128 8.41 -16.02 20.31
N ILE A 129 9.62 -15.73 20.79
CA ILE A 129 10.77 -16.65 20.86
C ILE A 129 11.09 -16.81 22.33
#